data_AF-A0A4U9CYG1-F1
#
_entry.id   AF-A0A4U9CYG1-F1
#
_cell.length_a   1.000
_cell.length_b   1.000
_cell.length_c   1.000
_cell.angle_alpha   90.00
_cell.angle_beta   90.00
_cell.angle_gamma   90.00
#
_symmetry.space_group_name_H-M   'P 1'
#
loop_
_entity.id
_entity.type
_entity.pdbx_description
1 polymer ?
#
loop_
_entity_poly.entity_id
_entity_poly.type
_entity_poly.pdbx_seq_one_letter_code
_entity_poly.pdbx_strand_id
1 'polypeptide(L)'
;MVRRQSAPHLEFEAAAIYAYPEHLRPWLASLPSLPGVYLFHGESDTLPLYIGKSVNIRSRVLSHLRTPDEAAMLRQARRISWHRTAGELGALLLEAQLIKQQQPLFNKRLRRTKQLCSLLLSDARPQVAYARELDFSRQEHLYGLFANRRAALQALTSLADEHRLCYGLLGLEPLSRGRACFRSALGRCAGACCGKESVEAHNARLHASMAQMRLGVLALAGPGCAGRERARYDPLSCDS
;
A
#
# COMPACT_ATOMS: atom_id res chain seq x y z
N MET A 1 7.29 18.35 -57.65
CA MET A 1 6.99 18.08 -56.24
C MET A 1 8.07 18.74 -55.37
N VAL A 2 7.76 19.88 -54.77
CA VAL A 2 8.70 20.64 -53.93
C VAL A 2 8.77 19.98 -52.55
N ARG A 3 9.95 19.50 -52.15
CA ARG A 3 10.20 18.99 -50.79
C ARG A 3 10.06 20.14 -49.81
N ARG A 4 9.01 20.11 -48.98
CA ARG A 4 8.87 21.01 -47.82
C ARG A 4 10.04 20.77 -46.88
N GLN A 5 10.89 21.79 -46.71
CA GLN A 5 11.89 21.79 -45.67
C GLN A 5 11.19 21.88 -44.32
N SER A 6 11.42 20.88 -43.46
CA SER A 6 10.94 20.84 -42.09
C SER A 6 11.51 22.03 -41.33
N ALA A 7 10.64 22.82 -40.68
CA ALA A 7 11.07 23.89 -39.78
C ALA A 7 12.02 23.32 -38.70
N PRO A 8 13.07 24.05 -38.29
CA PRO A 8 13.95 23.60 -37.23
C PRO A 8 13.11 23.41 -35.97
N HIS A 9 13.18 22.20 -35.41
CA HIS A 9 12.69 21.91 -34.08
C HIS A 9 13.48 22.79 -33.12
N LEU A 10 12.88 23.91 -32.70
CA LEU A 10 13.42 24.72 -31.62
C LEU A 10 13.46 23.83 -30.39
N GLU A 11 14.63 23.25 -30.10
CA GLU A 11 14.96 22.74 -28.79
C GLU A 11 14.88 23.93 -27.85
N PHE A 12 13.70 24.11 -27.25
CA PHE A 12 13.58 24.94 -26.06
C PHE A 12 14.53 24.33 -25.03
N GLU A 13 15.67 24.98 -24.82
CA GLU A 13 16.52 24.74 -23.67
C GLU A 13 15.64 24.86 -22.43
N ALA A 14 15.17 23.71 -21.93
CA ALA A 14 14.46 23.58 -20.67
C ALA A 14 15.38 23.83 -19.46
N ALA A 15 16.51 24.52 -19.67
CA ALA A 15 17.18 25.35 -18.68
C ALA A 15 16.42 26.67 -18.42
N ALA A 16 15.18 26.80 -18.91
CA ALA A 16 14.23 27.88 -18.67
C ALA A 16 14.00 28.11 -17.16
N ILE A 17 14.86 28.96 -16.61
CA ILE A 17 14.72 29.78 -15.40
C ILE A 17 14.10 29.01 -14.23
N TYR A 18 14.92 28.23 -13.53
CA TYR A 18 14.60 27.85 -12.16
C TYR A 18 14.54 29.13 -11.31
N ALA A 19 13.34 29.64 -11.10
CA ALA A 19 13.10 30.74 -10.18
C ALA A 19 13.20 30.21 -8.74
N TYR A 20 14.19 30.70 -7.99
CA TYR A 20 14.31 30.40 -6.58
C TYR A 20 13.03 30.88 -5.86
N PRO A 21 12.38 30.03 -5.04
CA PRO A 21 11.14 30.37 -4.35
C PRO A 21 11.38 31.34 -3.19
N GLU A 22 11.56 32.61 -3.52
CA GLU A 22 11.80 33.73 -2.59
C GLU A 22 10.71 33.83 -1.50
N HIS A 23 9.46 33.49 -1.83
CA HIS A 23 8.33 33.52 -0.90
C HIS A 23 8.47 32.55 0.28
N LEU A 24 9.34 31.54 0.18
CA LEU A 24 9.60 30.59 1.27
C LEU A 24 10.77 31.00 2.17
N ARG A 25 11.53 32.05 1.82
CA ARG A 25 12.68 32.53 2.61
C ARG A 25 12.38 32.80 4.09
N PRO A 26 11.23 33.40 4.48
CA PRO A 26 10.95 33.67 5.89
C PRO A 26 10.99 32.42 6.77
N TRP A 27 10.57 31.28 6.21
CA TRP A 27 10.56 30.00 6.90
C TRP A 27 11.95 29.37 7.03
N LEU A 28 12.93 29.79 6.22
CA LEU A 28 14.28 29.21 6.25
C LEU A 28 15.05 29.60 7.50
N ALA A 29 14.82 30.79 8.06
CA ALA A 29 15.53 31.26 9.25
C ALA A 29 15.25 30.38 10.47
N SER A 30 14.01 29.90 10.61
CA SER A 30 13.52 29.14 11.76
C SER A 30 13.78 27.63 11.69
N LEU A 31 14.28 27.12 10.55
CA LEU A 31 14.54 25.68 10.40
C LEU A 31 15.74 25.22 11.25
N PRO A 32 15.56 24.19 12.09
CA PRO A 32 16.64 23.65 12.90
C PRO A 32 17.59 22.78 12.08
N SER A 33 18.86 22.78 12.46
CA SER A 33 19.89 21.85 11.97
C SER A 33 19.88 20.53 12.76
N LEU A 34 18.69 19.97 12.99
CA LEU A 34 18.46 18.77 13.80
C LEU A 34 17.70 17.70 13.00
N PRO A 35 17.71 16.43 13.45
CA PRO A 35 16.90 15.38 12.85
C PRO A 35 15.41 15.62 13.03
N GLY A 36 14.63 15.25 12.01
CA GLY A 36 13.18 15.33 12.07
C GLY A 36 12.51 15.27 10.70
N VAL A 37 11.24 15.67 10.70
CA VAL A 37 10.35 15.66 9.54
C VAL A 37 9.98 17.10 9.19
N TYR A 38 9.96 17.43 7.91
CA TYR A 38 9.50 18.72 7.37
C TYR A 38 8.31 18.52 6.44
N LEU A 39 7.44 19.51 6.39
CA LEU A 39 6.20 19.50 5.63
C LEU A 39 6.11 20.78 4.82
N PHE A 40 5.85 20.64 3.53
CA PHE A 40 5.47 21.76 2.67
C PHE A 40 3.95 21.81 2.58
N HIS A 41 3.37 22.95 2.93
CA HIS A 41 1.94 23.22 2.86
C HIS A 41 1.63 24.12 1.68
N GLY A 42 0.47 23.89 1.07
CA GLY A 42 -0.03 24.70 -0.04
C GLY A 42 -0.80 25.91 0.47
N GLU A 43 -1.81 26.33 -0.29
CA GLU A 43 -2.73 27.39 0.11
C GLU A 43 -3.67 26.96 1.24
N SER A 44 -3.99 25.67 1.32
CA SER A 44 -4.69 25.09 2.47
C SER A 44 -3.69 24.57 3.49
N ASP A 45 -3.84 25.00 4.75
CA ASP A 45 -3.05 24.50 5.89
C ASP A 45 -3.47 23.10 6.35
N THR A 46 -4.58 22.56 5.83
CA THR A 46 -5.13 21.28 6.30
C THR A 46 -4.42 20.05 5.74
N LEU A 47 -3.86 20.12 4.53
CA LEU A 47 -3.23 18.99 3.85
C LEU A 47 -1.87 19.39 3.29
N PRO A 48 -0.77 18.78 3.74
CA PRO A 48 0.54 19.07 3.19
C PRO A 48 0.64 18.57 1.74
N LEU A 49 1.37 19.33 0.94
CA LEU A 49 1.76 18.96 -0.42
C LEU A 49 2.83 17.88 -0.41
N TYR A 50 3.78 17.97 0.53
CA TYR A 50 4.90 17.05 0.64
C TYR A 50 5.38 16.92 2.08
N ILE A 51 5.81 15.71 2.44
CA ILE A 51 6.41 15.38 3.74
C ILE A 51 7.73 14.67 3.48
N GLY A 52 8.80 15.08 4.15
CA GLY A 52 10.10 14.43 4.04
C GLY A 52 10.86 14.36 5.36
N LYS A 53 11.77 13.39 5.49
CA LYS A 53 12.67 13.25 6.65
C LYS A 53 14.10 13.71 6.38
N SER A 54 14.79 14.17 7.42
CA SER A 54 16.23 14.44 7.36
C SER A 54 16.89 14.28 8.72
N VAL A 55 18.19 13.99 8.72
CA VAL A 55 19.06 14.15 9.90
C VAL A 55 19.41 15.61 10.17
N ASN A 56 19.27 16.47 9.16
CA ASN A 56 19.41 17.92 9.24
C ASN A 56 18.33 18.57 8.38
N ILE A 57 17.25 19.03 9.03
CA ILE A 57 16.08 19.59 8.34
C ILE A 57 16.48 20.80 7.49
N ARG A 58 17.22 21.76 8.06
CA ARG A 58 17.65 22.98 7.36
C ARG A 58 18.39 22.68 6.05
N SER A 59 19.40 21.83 6.09
CA SER A 59 20.21 21.49 4.91
C SER A 59 19.36 20.81 3.83
N ARG A 60 18.48 19.89 4.24
CA ARG A 60 17.62 19.17 3.30
C ARG A 60 16.59 20.08 2.63
N VAL A 61 15.94 20.97 3.38
CA VAL A 61 15.00 21.94 2.81
C VAL A 61 15.72 22.88 1.83
N LEU A 62 16.92 23.36 2.16
CA LEU A 62 17.71 24.17 1.23
C LEU A 62 18.08 23.42 -0.06
N SER A 63 18.34 22.12 0.04
CA SER A 63 18.56 21.26 -1.12
C SER A 63 17.33 21.21 -2.01
N HIS A 64 16.13 21.05 -1.43
CA HIS A 64 14.88 21.05 -2.19
C HIS A 64 14.73 22.34 -3.00
N LEU A 65 15.02 23.49 -2.38
CA LEU A 65 14.99 24.81 -3.05
C LEU A 65 16.06 25.01 -4.13
N ARG A 66 16.89 24.01 -4.44
CA ARG A 66 17.86 24.05 -5.55
C ARG A 66 17.61 22.96 -6.58
N THR A 67 16.62 22.08 -6.37
CA THR A 67 16.35 20.94 -7.25
C THR A 67 15.24 21.30 -8.24
N PRO A 68 15.55 21.39 -9.56
CA PRO A 68 14.56 21.79 -10.57
C PRO A 68 13.36 20.84 -10.67
N ASP A 69 13.57 19.54 -10.48
CA ASP A 69 12.51 18.52 -10.52
C ASP A 69 11.41 18.75 -9.47
N GLU A 70 11.72 19.50 -8.41
CA GLU A 70 10.80 19.79 -7.31
C GLU A 70 10.18 21.20 -7.43
N ALA A 71 10.54 21.96 -8.46
CA ALA A 71 10.02 23.30 -8.70
C ALA A 71 8.48 23.33 -8.76
N ALA A 72 7.83 22.29 -9.29
CA ALA A 72 6.38 22.20 -9.34
C ALA A 72 5.73 22.20 -7.95
N MET A 73 6.32 21.48 -6.99
CA MET A 73 5.88 21.45 -5.60
C MET A 73 6.16 22.79 -4.92
N LEU A 74 7.36 23.34 -5.12
CA LEU A 74 7.80 24.59 -4.48
C LEU A 74 6.98 25.81 -4.92
N ARG A 75 6.53 25.84 -6.18
CA ARG A 75 5.62 26.89 -6.68
C ARG A 75 4.26 26.89 -5.97
N GLN A 76 3.76 25.71 -5.57
CA GLN A 76 2.49 25.57 -4.87
C GLN A 76 2.65 25.76 -3.35
N ALA A 77 3.84 25.49 -2.81
CA ALA A 77 4.11 25.66 -1.40
C ALA A 77 3.99 27.13 -0.98
N ARG A 78 3.38 27.37 0.18
CA ARG A 78 3.24 28.69 0.82
C ARG A 78 3.86 28.72 2.21
N ARG A 79 3.92 27.58 2.87
CA ARG A 79 4.39 27.44 4.25
C ARG A 79 5.20 26.17 4.45
N ILE A 80 6.17 26.24 5.35
CA ILE A 80 7.00 25.11 5.77
C ILE A 80 6.81 24.92 7.28
N SER A 81 6.49 23.70 7.69
CA SER A 81 6.49 23.31 9.11
C SER A 81 7.43 22.14 9.34
N TRP A 82 7.84 21.91 10.59
CA TRP A 82 8.74 20.82 10.93
C TRP A 82 8.47 20.26 12.34
N HIS A 83 8.84 18.99 12.52
CA HIS A 83 8.82 18.29 13.80
C HIS A 83 10.20 17.70 14.05
N ARG A 84 10.81 18.07 15.17
CA ARG A 84 12.09 17.51 15.61
C ARG A 84 11.89 16.10 16.15
N THR A 85 12.85 15.22 15.93
CA THR A 85 12.88 13.87 16.49
C THR A 85 14.19 13.64 17.25
N ALA A 86 14.21 12.64 18.14
CA ALA A 86 15.41 12.31 18.91
C ALA A 86 16.56 11.75 18.04
N GLY A 87 16.26 11.30 16.82
CA GLY A 87 17.24 10.77 15.89
C GLY A 87 16.63 10.39 14.55
N GLU A 88 17.43 9.76 13.69
CA GLU A 88 17.02 9.34 12.35
C GLU A 88 15.87 8.33 12.37
N LEU A 89 15.92 7.32 13.25
CA LEU A 89 14.88 6.31 13.36
C LEU A 89 13.52 6.95 13.70
N GLY A 90 13.50 7.91 14.61
CA GLY A 90 12.29 8.66 14.93
C GLY A 90 11.77 9.46 13.72
N ALA A 91 12.67 10.08 12.95
CA ALA A 91 12.30 10.83 11.75
C ALA A 91 11.69 9.91 10.68
N LEU A 92 12.27 8.72 10.49
CA LEU A 92 11.78 7.70 9.56
C LEU A 92 10.37 7.22 9.94
N LEU A 93 10.16 6.88 11.22
CA LEU A 93 8.86 6.40 11.71
C LEU A 93 7.79 7.49 11.63
N LEU A 94 8.12 8.71 12.05
CA LEU A 94 7.19 9.84 12.00
C LEU A 94 6.82 10.23 10.56
N GLU A 95 7.79 10.24 9.63
CA GLU A 95 7.53 10.47 8.20
C GLU A 95 6.57 9.41 7.65
N ALA A 96 6.86 8.13 7.89
CA ALA A 96 6.03 7.04 7.41
C ALA A 96 4.60 7.12 7.98
N GLN A 97 4.46 7.49 9.26
CA GLN A 97 3.17 7.71 9.90
C GLN A 97 2.40 8.87 9.24
N LEU A 98 3.03 10.04 9.10
CA LEU A 98 2.39 11.24 8.57
C LEU A 98 2.01 11.09 7.09
N ILE A 99 2.88 10.49 6.26
CA ILE A 99 2.54 10.23 4.85
C ILE A 99 1.35 9.28 4.74
N LYS A 100 1.26 8.25 5.60
CA LYS A 100 0.12 7.32 5.60
C LYS A 100 -1.18 8.01 6.02
N GLN A 101 -1.13 8.87 7.04
CA GLN A 101 -2.30 9.57 7.57
C GLN A 101 -2.80 10.68 6.63
N GLN A 102 -1.90 11.49 6.09
CA GLN A 102 -2.24 12.72 5.37
C GLN A 102 -2.21 12.57 3.85
N GLN A 103 -1.59 11.50 3.33
CA GLN A 103 -1.53 11.19 1.90
C GLN A 103 -1.16 12.40 1.02
N PRO A 104 -0.03 13.09 1.28
CA PRO A 104 0.39 14.30 0.56
C PRO A 104 0.54 14.08 -0.95
N LEU A 105 0.16 15.07 -1.77
CA LEU A 105 0.06 14.94 -3.23
C LEU A 105 1.38 14.53 -3.91
N PHE A 106 2.52 15.06 -3.45
CA PHE A 106 3.82 14.85 -4.11
C PHE A 106 4.56 13.58 -3.62
N ASN A 107 4.15 12.93 -2.53
CA ASN A 107 4.79 11.70 -2.05
C ASN A 107 4.30 10.44 -2.79
N LYS A 108 4.62 10.31 -4.08
CA LYS A 108 4.10 9.21 -4.94
C LYS A 108 4.48 7.80 -4.44
N ARG A 109 5.68 7.60 -3.90
CA ARG A 109 6.20 6.27 -3.52
C ARG A 109 5.57 5.73 -2.24
N LEU A 110 5.59 6.53 -1.17
CA LEU A 110 5.12 6.12 0.16
C LEU A 110 3.58 6.17 0.30
N ARG A 111 2.86 6.88 -0.58
CA ARG A 111 1.39 6.80 -0.69
C ARG A 111 0.90 5.42 -1.17
N ARG A 112 1.69 4.72 -1.99
CA ARG A 112 1.29 3.41 -2.53
C ARG A 112 1.32 2.38 -1.41
N THR A 113 0.18 2.21 -0.77
CA THR A 113 -0.07 1.08 0.12
C THR A 113 -0.18 -0.16 -0.75
N LYS A 114 0.81 -1.06 -0.69
CA LYS A 114 0.68 -2.40 -1.27
C LYS A 114 -0.43 -3.11 -0.50
N GLN A 115 -1.58 -3.27 -1.14
CA GLN A 115 -2.72 -3.99 -0.58
C GLN A 115 -2.38 -5.48 -0.61
N LEU A 116 -1.88 -5.97 0.52
CA LEU A 116 -1.66 -7.40 0.71
C LEU A 116 -3.01 -8.12 0.72
N CYS A 117 -3.03 -9.30 0.13
CA CYS A 117 -4.19 -10.18 0.14
C CYS A 117 -3.81 -11.58 0.59
N SER A 118 -4.77 -12.29 1.17
CA SER A 118 -4.65 -13.66 1.63
C SER A 118 -5.78 -14.50 1.03
N LEU A 119 -5.63 -15.82 1.02
CA LEU A 119 -6.71 -16.73 0.65
C LEU A 119 -7.48 -17.12 1.91
N LEU A 120 -8.77 -16.75 1.96
CA LEU A 120 -9.71 -17.16 2.99
C LEU A 120 -10.49 -18.39 2.51
N LEU A 121 -10.56 -19.42 3.34
CA LEU A 121 -11.36 -20.61 3.06
C LEU A 121 -12.56 -20.64 4.02
N SER A 122 -13.72 -20.16 3.55
CA SER A 122 -14.93 -20.08 4.39
C SER A 122 -15.83 -21.31 4.27
N ASP A 123 -16.02 -21.86 3.05
CA ASP A 123 -16.91 -23.01 2.81
C ASP A 123 -16.45 -23.80 1.58
N ALA A 124 -15.27 -24.42 1.67
CA ALA A 124 -14.63 -25.17 0.58
C ALA A 124 -14.24 -24.40 -0.70
N ARG A 125 -14.71 -23.16 -0.87
CA ARG A 125 -14.28 -22.27 -1.95
C ARG A 125 -13.30 -21.21 -1.42
N PRO A 126 -12.03 -21.23 -1.87
CA PRO A 126 -11.07 -20.20 -1.49
C PRO A 126 -11.44 -18.86 -2.12
N GLN A 127 -11.49 -17.81 -1.31
CA GLN A 127 -11.73 -16.44 -1.74
C GLN A 127 -10.51 -15.57 -1.44
N VAL A 128 -10.24 -14.60 -2.31
CA VAL A 128 -9.16 -13.64 -2.06
C VAL A 128 -9.69 -12.54 -1.16
N ALA A 129 -9.16 -12.48 0.06
CA ALA A 129 -9.43 -11.50 1.09
C ALA A 129 -8.34 -10.43 1.13
N TYR A 130 -8.72 -9.15 1.26
CA TYR A 130 -7.76 -8.05 1.41
C TYR A 130 -7.59 -7.63 2.88
N ALA A 131 -6.39 -7.18 3.24
CA ALA A 131 -6.06 -6.70 4.60
C ALA A 131 -6.91 -5.51 5.06
N ARG A 132 -7.49 -4.76 4.12
CA ARG A 132 -8.38 -3.61 4.40
C ARG A 132 -9.82 -4.02 4.74
N GLU A 133 -10.22 -5.24 4.34
CA GLU A 133 -11.58 -5.76 4.48
C GLU A 133 -11.69 -6.70 5.69
N LEU A 134 -10.57 -7.31 6.09
CA LEU A 134 -10.52 -8.30 7.18
C LEU A 134 -9.33 -8.03 8.10
N ASP A 135 -9.59 -8.09 9.41
CA ASP A 135 -8.52 -8.10 10.41
C ASP A 135 -7.87 -9.50 10.41
N PHE A 136 -6.73 -9.60 9.74
CA PHE A 136 -5.96 -10.84 9.66
C PHE A 136 -5.55 -11.41 11.01
N SER A 137 -5.61 -10.61 12.07
CA SER A 137 -5.28 -11.04 13.45
C SER A 137 -6.40 -11.84 14.10
N ARG A 138 -7.65 -11.68 13.64
CA ARG A 138 -8.85 -12.29 14.23
C ARG A 138 -9.47 -13.36 13.33
N GLN A 139 -9.15 -13.34 12.05
CA GLN A 139 -9.75 -14.25 11.08
C GLN A 139 -8.97 -15.57 11.02
N GLU A 140 -9.64 -16.67 11.33
CA GLU A 140 -9.10 -18.01 11.13
C GLU A 140 -9.20 -18.44 9.65
N HIS A 141 -8.48 -19.49 9.28
CA HIS A 141 -8.46 -20.04 7.91
C HIS A 141 -7.93 -19.08 6.82
N LEU A 142 -6.95 -18.25 7.19
CA LEU A 142 -6.16 -17.45 6.26
C LEU A 142 -4.90 -18.20 5.83
N TYR A 143 -4.67 -18.21 4.52
CA TYR A 143 -3.59 -18.95 3.89
C TYR A 143 -2.77 -18.03 2.98
N GLY A 144 -1.48 -17.93 3.28
CA GLY A 144 -0.49 -17.14 2.55
C GLY A 144 -0.71 -15.62 2.60
N LEU A 145 0.37 -14.87 2.42
CA LEU A 145 0.32 -13.42 2.18
C LEU A 145 0.85 -13.14 0.77
N PHE A 146 0.01 -12.51 -0.05
CA PHE A 146 0.30 -12.25 -1.45
C PHE A 146 0.28 -10.74 -1.73
N ALA A 147 1.14 -10.30 -2.64
CA ALA A 147 1.28 -8.89 -2.99
C ALA A 147 0.08 -8.33 -3.78
N ASN A 148 -0.66 -9.20 -4.47
CA ASN A 148 -1.84 -8.85 -5.26
C ASN A 148 -2.69 -10.09 -5.55
N ARG A 149 -3.93 -9.86 -6.02
CA ARG A 149 -4.90 -10.93 -6.35
C ARG A 149 -4.35 -11.93 -7.38
N ARG A 150 -3.58 -11.47 -8.36
CA ARG A 150 -3.01 -12.35 -9.39
C ARG A 150 -2.03 -13.35 -8.79
N ALA A 151 -1.17 -12.92 -7.88
CA ALA A 151 -0.23 -13.78 -7.17
C ALA A 151 -0.97 -14.81 -6.30
N ALA A 152 -2.03 -14.39 -5.59
CA ALA A 152 -2.86 -15.32 -4.81
C ALA A 152 -3.53 -16.38 -5.68
N LEU A 153 -4.11 -15.98 -6.82
CA LEU A 153 -4.73 -16.92 -7.76
C LEU A 153 -3.70 -17.85 -8.42
N GLN A 154 -2.50 -17.34 -8.75
CA GLN A 154 -1.42 -18.17 -9.28
C GLN A 154 -0.97 -19.23 -8.27
N ALA A 155 -0.80 -18.86 -7.00
CA ALA A 155 -0.46 -19.82 -5.95
C ALA A 155 -1.56 -20.88 -5.77
N LEU A 156 -2.83 -20.48 -5.79
CA LEU A 156 -3.96 -21.41 -5.75
C LEU A 156 -3.97 -22.35 -6.97
N THR A 157 -3.69 -21.84 -8.17
CA THR A 157 -3.57 -22.63 -9.40
C THR A 157 -2.43 -23.64 -9.28
N SER A 158 -1.24 -23.23 -8.82
CA SER A 158 -0.10 -24.13 -8.63
C SER A 158 -0.40 -25.24 -7.63
N LEU A 159 -1.03 -24.89 -6.50
CA LEU A 159 -1.47 -25.87 -5.49
C LEU A 159 -2.49 -26.86 -6.08
N ALA A 160 -3.42 -26.33 -6.88
CA ALA A 160 -4.43 -27.15 -7.53
C ALA A 160 -3.80 -28.07 -8.59
N ASP A 161 -2.75 -27.62 -9.27
CA ASP A 161 -2.00 -28.43 -10.22
C ASP A 161 -1.30 -29.61 -9.56
N GLU A 162 -0.56 -29.34 -8.48
CA GLU A 162 0.19 -30.34 -7.72
C GLU A 162 -0.72 -31.39 -7.07
N HIS A 163 -1.82 -30.97 -6.46
CA HIS A 163 -2.73 -31.86 -5.72
C HIS A 163 -3.93 -32.36 -6.55
N ARG A 164 -3.92 -32.18 -7.87
CA ARG A 164 -4.98 -32.64 -8.79
C ARG A 164 -6.38 -32.13 -8.41
N LEU A 165 -6.47 -30.91 -7.90
CA LEU A 165 -7.72 -30.26 -7.49
C LEU A 165 -8.51 -29.73 -8.70
N CYS A 166 -9.83 -29.65 -8.55
CA CYS A 166 -10.77 -29.22 -9.57
C CYS A 166 -10.90 -27.68 -9.63
N TYR A 167 -10.61 -27.07 -10.78
CA TYR A 167 -10.70 -25.61 -10.95
C TYR A 167 -12.14 -25.08 -10.86
N GLY A 168 -13.12 -25.89 -11.26
CA GLY A 168 -14.54 -25.52 -11.16
C GLY A 168 -15.01 -25.36 -9.72
N LEU A 169 -14.62 -26.29 -8.83
CA LEU A 169 -14.97 -26.21 -7.40
C LEU A 169 -14.20 -25.09 -6.69
N LEU A 170 -12.95 -24.86 -7.06
CA LEU A 170 -12.15 -23.73 -6.56
C LEU A 170 -12.63 -22.37 -7.08
N GLY A 171 -13.52 -22.35 -8.09
CA GLY A 171 -14.04 -21.13 -8.71
C GLY A 171 -13.02 -20.37 -9.55
N LEU A 172 -11.97 -21.06 -10.02
CA LEU A 172 -10.99 -20.55 -10.98
C LEU A 172 -11.55 -20.53 -12.41
N GLU A 173 -12.51 -21.42 -12.70
CA GLU A 173 -13.18 -21.55 -13.98
C GLU A 173 -14.70 -21.60 -13.77
N PRO A 174 -15.52 -20.97 -14.63
CA PRO A 174 -16.98 -21.10 -14.56
C PRO A 174 -17.38 -22.54 -14.87
N LEU A 175 -18.07 -23.19 -13.92
CA LEU A 175 -18.57 -24.55 -14.10
C LEU A 175 -20.05 -24.52 -14.51
N SER A 176 -20.37 -25.14 -15.65
CA SER A 176 -21.76 -25.47 -15.99
C SER A 176 -22.19 -26.76 -15.30
N ARG A 177 -23.39 -26.79 -14.73
CA ARG A 177 -23.94 -27.96 -14.04
C ARG A 177 -23.88 -29.20 -14.96
N GLY A 178 -23.29 -30.29 -14.48
CA GLY A 178 -23.21 -31.57 -15.19
C GLY A 178 -22.06 -31.71 -16.19
N ARG A 179 -21.21 -30.67 -16.41
CA ARG A 179 -20.00 -30.81 -17.24
C ARG A 179 -18.75 -31.06 -16.41
N ALA A 180 -17.88 -31.91 -16.94
CA ALA A 180 -16.51 -32.05 -16.45
C ALA A 180 -15.73 -30.74 -16.69
N CYS A 181 -14.94 -30.29 -15.72
CA CYS A 181 -14.06 -29.14 -15.91
C CYS A 181 -12.97 -29.44 -16.95
N PHE A 182 -12.34 -28.41 -17.50
CA PHE A 182 -11.31 -28.56 -18.52
C PHE A 182 -10.17 -29.50 -18.08
N ARG A 183 -9.75 -29.43 -16.81
CA ARG A 183 -8.73 -30.33 -16.24
C ARG A 183 -9.20 -31.79 -16.11
N SER A 184 -10.50 -32.01 -15.88
CA SER A 184 -11.03 -33.37 -15.82
C SER A 184 -11.04 -34.02 -17.20
N ALA A 185 -11.35 -33.25 -18.25
CA ALA A 185 -11.23 -33.72 -19.64
C ALA A 185 -9.78 -34.08 -20.00
N LEU A 186 -8.79 -33.35 -19.46
CA LEU A 186 -7.37 -33.62 -19.63
C LEU A 186 -6.78 -34.67 -18.67
N GLY A 187 -7.59 -35.27 -17.79
CA GLY A 187 -7.11 -36.24 -16.80
C GLY A 187 -6.21 -35.67 -15.70
N ARG A 188 -6.16 -34.35 -15.54
CA ARG A 188 -5.28 -33.65 -14.58
C ARG A 188 -5.94 -33.37 -13.22
N CYS A 189 -7.22 -33.71 -13.04
CA CYS A 189 -7.90 -33.63 -11.75
C CYS A 189 -8.73 -34.88 -11.47
N ALA A 190 -9.03 -35.13 -10.20
CA ALA A 190 -9.79 -36.31 -9.76
C ALA A 190 -11.29 -36.31 -10.14
N GLY A 191 -11.78 -35.21 -10.72
CA GLY A 191 -13.14 -35.19 -11.31
C GLY A 191 -14.28 -35.03 -10.32
N ALA A 192 -14.05 -34.38 -9.17
CA ALA A 192 -15.12 -34.05 -8.21
C ALA A 192 -16.28 -33.24 -8.82
N CYS A 193 -16.04 -32.46 -9.88
CA CYS A 193 -17.09 -31.73 -10.61
C CYS A 193 -18.07 -32.63 -11.38
N CYS A 194 -17.65 -33.83 -11.77
CA CYS A 194 -18.46 -34.77 -12.57
C CYS A 194 -18.83 -36.04 -11.80
N GLY A 195 -18.69 -36.02 -10.47
CA GLY A 195 -19.08 -37.13 -9.60
C GLY A 195 -18.11 -38.32 -9.59
N LYS A 196 -16.94 -38.21 -10.22
CA LYS A 196 -15.89 -39.26 -10.14
C LYS A 196 -15.25 -39.35 -8.75
N GLU A 197 -15.39 -38.29 -7.98
CA GLU A 197 -14.95 -38.17 -6.60
C GLU A 197 -16.00 -37.41 -5.80
N SER A 198 -16.13 -37.72 -4.50
CA SER A 198 -17.00 -36.96 -3.61
C SER A 198 -16.44 -35.56 -3.30
N VAL A 199 -17.33 -34.60 -3.11
CA VAL A 199 -16.94 -33.20 -2.82
C VAL A 199 -16.19 -33.13 -1.49
N GLU A 200 -16.54 -34.00 -0.53
CA GLU A 200 -15.91 -34.08 0.79
C GLU A 200 -14.44 -34.52 0.69
N ALA A 201 -14.16 -35.55 -0.12
CA ALA A 201 -12.78 -36.01 -0.35
C ALA A 201 -11.94 -34.94 -1.05
N HIS A 202 -12.55 -34.22 -2.00
CA HIS A 202 -11.94 -33.07 -2.64
C HIS A 202 -11.58 -31.97 -1.64
N ASN A 203 -12.52 -31.59 -0.77
CA ASN A 203 -12.34 -30.55 0.24
C ASN A 203 -11.29 -30.94 1.28
N ALA A 204 -11.26 -32.19 1.73
CA ALA A 204 -10.25 -32.68 2.65
C ALA A 204 -8.83 -32.53 2.09
N ARG A 205 -8.63 -32.83 0.80
CA ARG A 205 -7.33 -32.60 0.15
C ARG A 205 -6.98 -31.12 -0.01
N LEU A 206 -7.97 -30.27 -0.31
CA LEU A 206 -7.76 -28.82 -0.36
C LEU A 206 -7.32 -28.29 1.00
N HIS A 207 -7.98 -28.68 2.09
CA HIS A 207 -7.59 -28.27 3.43
C HIS A 207 -6.18 -28.74 3.79
N ALA A 208 -5.84 -30.00 3.46
CA ALA A 208 -4.51 -30.55 3.73
C ALA A 208 -3.41 -29.84 2.93
N SER A 209 -3.65 -29.50 1.67
CA SER A 209 -2.67 -28.78 0.84
C SER A 209 -2.51 -27.33 1.28
N MET A 210 -3.61 -26.65 1.63
CA MET A 210 -3.56 -25.27 2.13
C MET A 210 -2.95 -25.17 3.53
N ALA A 211 -3.02 -26.21 4.37
CA ALA A 211 -2.44 -26.22 5.72
C ALA A 211 -0.96 -25.81 5.75
N GLN A 212 -0.19 -26.14 4.71
CA GLN A 212 1.22 -25.76 4.57
C GLN A 212 1.44 -24.24 4.44
N MET A 213 0.43 -23.52 3.94
CA MET A 213 0.44 -22.06 3.77
C MET A 213 -0.33 -21.34 4.88
N ARG A 214 -0.79 -22.05 5.92
CA ARG A 214 -1.58 -21.43 7.00
C ARG A 214 -0.73 -20.36 7.68
N LEU A 215 -1.25 -19.15 7.72
CA LEU A 215 -0.59 -18.07 8.45
C LEU A 215 -0.73 -18.35 9.94
N GLY A 216 0.40 -18.54 10.63
CA GLY A 216 0.44 -18.49 12.08
C GLY A 216 0.25 -17.05 12.52
N VAL A 217 -0.80 -16.79 13.32
CA VAL A 217 -0.92 -15.50 14.00
C VAL A 217 0.11 -15.50 15.11
N LEU A 218 1.21 -14.76 14.92
CA LEU A 218 2.15 -14.50 16.01
C LEU A 218 1.45 -13.54 16.97
N ALA A 219 0.90 -14.07 18.05
CA ALA A 219 0.38 -13.28 19.15
C ALA A 219 1.55 -12.56 19.82
N LEU A 220 1.85 -11.34 19.37
CA LEU A 220 2.68 -10.41 20.11
C LEU A 220 1.85 -9.90 21.30
N ALA A 221 1.77 -10.70 22.36
CA ALA A 221 1.32 -10.25 23.66
C ALA A 221 2.37 -9.29 24.23
N GLY A 222 2.39 -8.05 23.75
CA GLY A 222 3.17 -6.98 24.35
C GLY A 222 2.46 -6.50 25.62
N PRO A 223 3.14 -6.39 26.77
CA PRO A 223 2.58 -5.70 27.92
C PRO A 223 2.50 -4.20 27.58
N GLY A 224 1.30 -3.68 27.27
CA GLY A 224 1.08 -2.24 27.20
C GLY A 224 0.09 -1.70 26.17
N CYS A 225 -0.40 -2.50 25.22
CA CYS A 225 -1.40 -2.04 24.26
C CYS A 225 -2.83 -2.38 24.69
N ALA A 226 -3.17 -2.14 25.96
CA ALA A 226 -4.56 -1.97 26.35
C ALA A 226 -5.02 -0.60 25.84
N GLY A 227 -6.00 -0.60 24.95
CA GLY A 227 -6.56 0.61 24.36
C GLY A 227 -6.92 1.63 25.44
N ARG A 228 -6.32 2.82 25.38
CA ARG A 228 -6.92 3.98 26.03
C ARG A 228 -8.19 4.29 25.27
N GLU A 229 -9.29 3.91 25.91
CA GLU A 229 -10.62 4.42 25.69
C GLU A 229 -10.58 5.95 25.46
N ARG A 230 -11.34 6.40 24.47
CA ARG A 230 -11.52 7.81 24.14
C ARG A 230 -12.01 8.56 25.37
N ALA A 231 -11.13 9.31 26.03
CA ALA A 231 -11.56 10.41 26.88
C ALA A 231 -12.26 11.43 25.99
N ARG A 232 -13.58 11.54 26.14
CA ARG A 232 -14.37 12.64 25.59
C ARG A 232 -13.80 13.92 26.19
N TYR A 233 -13.37 14.81 25.32
CA TYR A 233 -13.09 16.20 25.66
C TYR A 233 -14.45 16.88 25.75
N ASP A 234 -14.97 17.07 26.96
CA ASP A 234 -16.10 17.97 27.23
C ASP A 234 -15.52 19.38 27.41
N PRO A 235 -15.77 20.34 26.50
CA PRO A 235 -15.56 21.74 26.78
C PRO A 235 -16.81 22.29 27.47
N LEU A 236 -16.62 23.20 28.44
CA LEU A 236 -17.61 24.07 29.09
C LEU A 236 -18.01 23.65 30.52
N SER A 237 -17.28 24.19 31.48
CA SER A 237 -17.84 24.80 32.71
C SER A 237 -16.71 25.53 33.45
N CYS A 238 -16.27 26.66 32.87
CA CYS A 238 -15.81 27.77 33.69
C CYS A 238 -17.06 28.53 34.08
N ASP A 239 -17.43 28.49 35.35
CA ASP A 239 -18.22 29.56 35.97
C ASP A 239 -17.60 29.89 37.31
N SER A 240 -17.63 31.20 37.58
CA SER A 240 -17.08 31.92 38.73
C SER A 240 -18.04 31.90 39.90
#